data_AF-A0A932IMW0-F1
#
_entry.id   AF-A0A932IMW0-F1
#
_cell.length_a   1.000
_cell.length_b   1.000
_cell.length_c   1.000
_cell.angle_alpha   90.00
_cell.angle_beta   90.00
_cell.angle_gamma   90.00
#
_symmetry.space_group_name_H-M   'P 1'
#
loop_
_entity.id
_entity.type
_entity.pdbx_description
1 polymer ?
#
loop_
_entity_poly.entity_id
_entity_poly.type
_entity_poly.pdbx_seq_one_letter_code
_entity_poly.pdbx_strand_id
1 'polypeptide(L)'
;MTDTRDLPPGAVVAAGDIVEAAGHPVGGGLIKEHYDPRLTNEDLAPLAKQSWSTYNIFAFWMSDVHSVGGYVTAGSLFALGLASWQVLIALLVGIVIVYFLCNLVAKPSQQAGVPYPVVCRSPFGVLGANIPAIIRGLIAVAWYGIQTYLASAALDVVLLKLFPGLAPYADVDQYGFTGLSLLGWGSFTLLWVLQAAVFWRGMESIRKFIDFCGPAVYVVMFILCGYLLWKSGWHVSLSLGGEKKGNTLVIMLGAIALVVSYFSGPMLNFGDFARYGKSFEAVKKGNFLGLPVNFLVFSLLVVVTAAATVPVFGELLTDPVATVARIDSVTAIVLGALTFTIATIGINIVANFISPAFDFSNVSPQKISWRMGGMIAAVGSVLLTPWNLYSNPEVIHYTLETLGAFIGPLFGVLIADFYLVRKQKIVVDDLFTMSKTSNYWYKGGYNPVAVVATLVGAILAMLPVLLGGIVFGMAGAAQYSWFIGCGVAFGLYYLLALRGPWKMSALRVAEGATLVS
;
A
#
# COMPACT_ATOMS: atom_id res chain seq x y z
N MET A 1 24.70 -1.82 25.63
CA MET A 1 24.44 -1.10 24.37
C MET A 1 25.73 -0.42 23.95
N THR A 2 26.55 -1.11 23.17
CA THR A 2 27.78 -0.55 22.57
C THR A 2 27.40 0.36 21.42
N ASP A 3 28.04 1.53 21.35
CA ASP A 3 27.81 2.52 20.31
C ASP A 3 28.35 2.00 18.97
N THR A 4 27.44 1.62 18.06
CA THR A 4 27.80 1.04 16.75
C THR A 4 28.31 2.08 15.73
N ARG A 5 28.43 3.35 16.12
CA ARG A 5 28.93 4.43 15.25
C ARG A 5 30.44 4.33 14.97
N ASP A 6 31.19 3.63 15.82
CA ASP A 6 32.66 3.54 15.76
C ASP A 6 33.21 2.17 15.34
N LEU A 7 32.38 1.28 14.78
CA LEU A 7 32.87 -0.03 14.33
C LEU A 7 33.74 0.11 13.06
N PRO A 8 35.00 -0.38 13.08
CA PRO A 8 35.87 -0.32 11.92
C PRO A 8 35.35 -1.20 10.77
N PRO A 9 35.72 -0.91 9.51
CA PRO A 9 35.42 -1.80 8.39
C PRO A 9 35.92 -3.22 8.67
N GLY A 10 35.03 -4.21 8.66
CA GLY A 10 35.34 -5.62 8.96
C GLY A 10 35.04 -6.07 10.40
N ALA A 11 34.40 -5.24 11.24
CA ALA A 11 33.93 -5.67 12.54
C ALA A 11 32.82 -6.74 12.41
N VAL A 12 33.12 -7.96 12.82
CA VAL A 12 32.14 -9.05 12.92
C VAL A 12 31.28 -8.80 14.15
N VAL A 13 30.00 -8.46 13.94
CA VAL A 13 29.03 -8.33 15.01
C VAL A 13 28.73 -9.75 15.53
N ALA A 14 28.90 -9.99 16.83
CA ALA A 14 28.78 -11.33 17.41
C ALA A 14 27.36 -11.87 17.23
N ALA A 15 27.20 -13.21 17.19
CA ALA A 15 25.91 -13.88 16.96
C ALA A 15 24.76 -13.47 17.91
N GLY A 16 25.06 -12.79 19.03
CA GLY A 16 24.08 -12.23 19.97
C GLY A 16 23.54 -10.84 19.61
N ASP A 17 24.12 -10.17 18.60
CA ASP A 17 23.68 -8.84 18.12
C ASP A 17 22.86 -8.93 16.82
N ILE A 18 22.63 -10.15 16.32
CA ILE A 18 21.76 -10.40 15.18
C ILE A 18 20.33 -10.27 15.67
N VAL A 19 19.70 -9.20 15.23
CA VAL A 19 18.28 -8.99 15.36
C VAL A 19 17.53 -10.17 14.71
N GLU A 20 16.78 -10.92 15.54
CA GLU A 20 16.11 -12.16 15.15
C GLU A 20 15.20 -11.96 13.92
N ALA A 21 15.47 -12.72 12.84
CA ALA A 21 14.77 -12.64 11.57
C ALA A 21 13.29 -13.05 11.69
N ALA A 22 12.43 -12.43 10.89
CA ALA A 22 11.00 -12.59 10.94
C ALA A 22 10.49 -13.94 10.40
N GLY A 23 10.54 -15.01 11.20
CA GLY A 23 9.69 -16.19 11.04
C GLY A 23 9.79 -16.98 9.71
N HIS A 24 10.80 -16.72 8.89
CA HIS A 24 11.37 -17.72 7.97
C HIS A 24 12.52 -18.42 8.71
N PRO A 25 12.89 -19.67 8.36
CA PRO A 25 14.09 -20.26 8.95
C PRO A 25 15.25 -19.28 8.74
N VAL A 26 15.97 -18.99 9.83
CA VAL A 26 17.24 -18.26 9.82
C VAL A 26 18.07 -18.78 8.63
N GLY A 27 18.55 -17.90 7.74
CA GLY A 27 19.35 -18.28 6.57
C GLY A 27 18.65 -18.24 5.20
N GLY A 28 17.62 -17.42 5.03
CA GLY A 28 17.04 -17.13 3.71
C GLY A 28 17.83 -16.09 2.90
N GLY A 29 18.50 -15.17 3.62
CA GLY A 29 19.33 -14.11 3.05
C GLY A 29 20.75 -14.59 2.79
N LEU A 30 21.31 -14.22 1.63
CA LEU A 30 22.70 -14.44 1.27
C LEU A 30 23.53 -13.23 1.73
N ILE A 31 24.05 -13.29 2.95
CA ILE A 31 24.96 -12.26 3.48
C ILE A 31 26.40 -12.65 3.14
N LYS A 32 27.06 -11.87 2.27
CA LYS A 32 28.48 -12.05 1.95
C LYS A 32 29.34 -11.37 3.01
N GLU A 33 30.55 -11.91 3.27
CA GLU A 33 31.46 -11.39 4.31
C GLU A 33 31.82 -9.91 4.16
N HIS A 34 31.85 -9.40 2.92
CA HIS A 34 32.21 -8.01 2.63
C HIS A 34 31.03 -7.03 2.68
N TYR A 35 29.82 -7.49 3.01
CA TYR A 35 28.68 -6.60 3.17
C TYR A 35 28.82 -5.76 4.44
N ASP A 36 28.57 -4.45 4.33
CA ASP A 36 28.66 -3.53 5.47
C ASP A 36 27.49 -3.82 6.44
N PRO A 37 27.77 -4.07 7.73
CA PRO A 37 26.73 -4.33 8.73
C PRO A 37 25.68 -3.22 8.82
N ARG A 38 26.05 -1.96 8.54
CA ARG A 38 25.11 -0.82 8.58
C ARG A 38 24.05 -0.86 7.48
N LEU A 39 24.24 -1.68 6.44
CA LEU A 39 23.34 -1.79 5.30
C LEU A 39 22.62 -3.14 5.24
N THR A 40 22.93 -4.07 6.14
CA THR A 40 22.63 -5.48 5.97
C THR A 40 22.03 -6.09 7.23
N ASN A 41 20.99 -6.89 7.05
CA ASN A 41 20.49 -7.89 7.99
C ASN A 41 19.82 -9.01 7.17
N GLU A 42 19.40 -10.09 7.82
CA GLU A 42 18.74 -11.23 7.17
C GLU A 42 17.50 -10.83 6.36
N ASP A 43 16.72 -9.88 6.87
CA ASP A 43 15.47 -9.45 6.24
C ASP A 43 15.72 -8.64 4.95
N LEU A 44 16.83 -7.90 4.85
CA LEU A 44 17.17 -7.03 3.71
C LEU A 44 18.12 -7.67 2.70
N ALA A 45 18.88 -8.69 3.10
CA ALA A 45 19.85 -9.36 2.24
C ALA A 45 19.19 -10.02 1.00
N PRO A 46 19.94 -10.18 -0.11
CA PRO A 46 19.44 -10.87 -1.29
C PRO A 46 19.02 -12.30 -0.95
N LEU A 47 17.90 -12.78 -1.49
CA LEU A 47 17.46 -14.15 -1.21
C LEU A 47 18.35 -15.19 -1.91
N ALA A 48 18.78 -16.23 -1.19
CA ALA A 48 19.49 -17.37 -1.77
C ALA A 48 18.60 -18.19 -2.73
N LYS A 49 17.29 -18.24 -2.47
CA LYS A 49 16.31 -18.95 -3.31
C LYS A 49 14.99 -18.19 -3.37
N GLN A 50 14.49 -18.00 -4.59
CA GLN A 50 13.17 -17.40 -4.86
C GLN A 50 12.19 -18.52 -5.22
N SER A 51 11.16 -18.72 -4.40
CA SER A 51 10.28 -19.90 -4.47
C SER A 51 8.83 -19.60 -4.84
N TRP A 52 8.40 -18.33 -4.81
CA TRP A 52 7.00 -17.98 -5.04
C TRP A 52 6.62 -18.21 -6.49
N SER A 53 5.53 -18.95 -6.67
CA SER A 53 4.92 -19.24 -7.96
C SER A 53 3.87 -18.19 -8.34
N THR A 54 3.34 -18.29 -9.56
CA THR A 54 2.18 -17.49 -10.01
C THR A 54 1.02 -17.54 -9.02
N TYR A 55 0.75 -18.69 -8.41
CA TYR A 55 -0.33 -18.83 -7.45
C TYR A 55 -0.09 -18.01 -6.19
N ASN A 56 1.14 -17.95 -5.68
CA ASN A 56 1.45 -17.17 -4.48
C ASN A 56 1.23 -15.67 -4.71
N ILE A 57 1.65 -15.17 -5.87
CA ILE A 57 1.44 -13.77 -6.27
C ILE A 57 -0.04 -13.47 -6.50
N PHE A 58 -0.78 -14.39 -7.13
CA PHE A 58 -2.23 -14.27 -7.29
C PHE A 58 -2.96 -14.25 -5.94
N ALA A 59 -2.64 -15.16 -5.03
CA ALA A 59 -3.23 -15.25 -3.70
C ALA A 59 -2.94 -14.00 -2.87
N PHE A 60 -1.73 -13.43 -3.00
CA PHE A 60 -1.39 -12.14 -2.39
C PHE A 60 -2.35 -11.04 -2.82
N TRP A 61 -2.53 -10.83 -4.13
CA TRP A 61 -3.44 -9.80 -4.63
C TRP A 61 -4.90 -10.09 -4.34
N MET A 62 -5.30 -11.37 -4.36
CA MET A 62 -6.64 -11.78 -3.95
C MET A 62 -6.94 -11.33 -2.52
N SER A 63 -5.97 -11.50 -1.61
CA SER A 63 -6.11 -10.99 -0.25
C SER A 63 -6.13 -9.46 -0.23
N ASP A 64 -5.23 -8.79 -0.94
CA ASP A 64 -5.06 -7.33 -0.87
C ASP A 64 -6.28 -6.54 -1.38
N VAL A 65 -6.90 -7.00 -2.46
CA VAL A 65 -8.02 -6.29 -3.13
C VAL A 65 -9.28 -6.23 -2.27
N HIS A 66 -9.59 -7.28 -1.50
CA HIS A 66 -10.87 -7.44 -0.78
C HIS A 66 -10.89 -6.80 0.61
N SER A 67 -10.38 -5.59 0.73
CA SER A 67 -10.40 -4.84 1.99
C SER A 67 -11.58 -3.88 2.08
N VAL A 68 -12.05 -3.60 3.31
CA VAL A 68 -13.09 -2.59 3.55
C VAL A 68 -12.67 -1.23 2.99
N GLY A 69 -11.38 -0.85 3.11
CA GLY A 69 -10.83 0.34 2.45
C GLY A 69 -11.03 0.35 0.93
N GLY A 70 -10.91 -0.80 0.26
CA GLY A 70 -11.17 -0.92 -1.17
C GLY A 70 -12.65 -0.70 -1.50
N TYR A 71 -13.55 -1.31 -0.72
CA TYR A 71 -15.00 -1.12 -0.87
C TYR A 71 -15.41 0.34 -0.65
N VAL A 72 -14.96 0.95 0.46
CA VAL A 72 -15.28 2.34 0.81
C VAL A 72 -14.69 3.32 -0.22
N THR A 73 -13.48 3.06 -0.72
CA THR A 73 -12.87 3.90 -1.77
C THR A 73 -13.64 3.81 -3.08
N ALA A 74 -13.99 2.59 -3.53
CA ALA A 74 -14.83 2.41 -4.71
C ALA A 74 -16.20 3.07 -4.53
N GLY A 75 -16.77 2.99 -3.32
CA GLY A 75 -17.99 3.67 -2.92
C GLY A 75 -17.91 5.19 -2.98
N SER A 76 -16.77 5.77 -2.59
CA SER A 76 -16.53 7.22 -2.64
C SER A 76 -16.58 7.78 -4.07
N LEU A 77 -16.34 6.96 -5.10
CA LEU A 77 -16.40 7.39 -6.51
C LEU A 77 -17.83 7.72 -6.95
N PHE A 78 -18.85 7.13 -6.32
CA PHE A 78 -20.25 7.48 -6.57
C PHE A 78 -20.57 8.92 -6.11
N ALA A 79 -19.87 9.42 -5.09
CA ALA A 79 -20.04 10.80 -4.62
C ALA A 79 -19.59 11.85 -5.65
N LEU A 80 -18.83 11.45 -6.67
CA LEU A 80 -18.49 12.29 -7.82
C LEU A 80 -19.67 12.48 -8.81
N GLY A 81 -20.85 11.89 -8.53
CA GLY A 81 -22.02 11.91 -9.41
C GLY A 81 -21.95 10.90 -10.57
N LEU A 82 -21.03 9.93 -10.48
CA LEU A 82 -20.89 8.87 -11.47
C LEU A 82 -22.01 7.82 -11.33
N ALA A 83 -22.50 7.33 -12.46
CA ALA A 83 -23.37 6.15 -12.51
C ALA A 83 -22.57 4.87 -12.24
N SER A 84 -23.24 3.81 -11.78
CA SER A 84 -22.61 2.52 -11.44
C SER A 84 -21.74 1.96 -12.56
N TRP A 85 -22.17 1.99 -13.82
CA TRP A 85 -21.36 1.51 -14.95
C TRP A 85 -20.11 2.38 -15.20
N GLN A 86 -20.19 3.69 -14.90
CA GLN A 86 -19.08 4.62 -15.06
C GLN A 86 -18.02 4.37 -13.98
N VAL A 87 -18.47 4.14 -12.74
CA VAL A 87 -17.60 3.70 -11.65
C VAL A 87 -16.92 2.37 -12.00
N LEU A 88 -17.67 1.40 -12.53
CA LEU A 88 -17.10 0.13 -12.98
C LEU A 88 -15.99 0.34 -14.03
N ILE A 89 -16.23 1.15 -15.06
CA ILE A 89 -15.19 1.43 -16.06
C ILE A 89 -13.98 2.12 -15.42
N ALA A 90 -14.19 3.11 -14.55
CA ALA A 90 -13.10 3.81 -13.88
C ALA A 90 -12.23 2.86 -13.04
N LEU A 91 -12.87 1.95 -12.29
CA LEU A 91 -12.21 0.88 -11.53
C LEU A 91 -11.39 -0.04 -12.44
N LEU A 92 -11.97 -0.52 -13.54
CA LEU A 92 -11.31 -1.45 -14.46
C LEU A 92 -10.14 -0.80 -15.23
N VAL A 93 -10.30 0.43 -15.69
CA VAL A 93 -9.21 1.15 -16.36
C VAL A 93 -8.10 1.48 -15.37
N GLY A 94 -8.45 1.95 -14.17
CA GLY A 94 -7.50 2.23 -13.10
C GLY A 94 -6.66 1.01 -12.72
N ILE A 95 -7.29 -0.16 -12.49
CA ILE A 95 -6.55 -1.36 -12.11
C ILE A 95 -5.67 -1.90 -13.23
N VAL A 96 -6.05 -1.71 -14.49
CA VAL A 96 -5.20 -2.09 -15.64
C VAL A 96 -3.94 -1.22 -15.66
N ILE A 97 -4.05 0.09 -15.39
CA ILE A 97 -2.89 0.97 -15.22
C ILE A 97 -2.02 0.48 -14.07
N VAL A 98 -2.62 0.22 -12.90
CA VAL A 98 -1.91 -0.31 -11.71
C VAL A 98 -1.17 -1.60 -12.05
N TYR A 99 -1.77 -2.53 -12.79
CA TYR A 99 -1.10 -3.76 -13.23
C TYR A 99 0.18 -3.51 -14.01
N PHE A 100 0.17 -2.57 -14.96
CA PHE A 100 1.39 -2.22 -15.69
C PHE A 100 2.44 -1.62 -14.75
N LEU A 101 2.05 -0.70 -13.88
CA LEU A 101 2.96 -0.02 -12.96
C LEU A 101 3.56 -0.96 -11.90
N CYS A 102 2.75 -1.87 -11.33
CA CYS A 102 3.21 -2.90 -10.40
C CYS A 102 4.27 -3.80 -11.04
N ASN A 103 4.09 -4.18 -12.31
CA ASN A 103 5.11 -4.97 -13.02
C ASN A 103 6.42 -4.21 -13.24
N LEU A 104 6.36 -2.88 -13.43
CA LEU A 104 7.56 -2.04 -13.54
C LEU A 104 8.35 -2.00 -12.23
N VAL A 105 7.66 -1.86 -11.09
CA VAL A 105 8.29 -1.86 -9.76
C VAL A 105 8.78 -3.25 -9.35
N ALA A 106 8.06 -4.29 -9.76
CA ALA A 106 8.39 -5.68 -9.42
C ALA A 106 9.72 -6.13 -10.00
N LYS A 107 10.03 -5.73 -11.26
CA LYS A 107 11.18 -6.23 -11.99
C LYS A 107 12.52 -6.05 -11.26
N PRO A 108 12.93 -4.84 -10.83
CA PRO A 108 14.22 -4.68 -10.17
C PRO A 108 14.34 -5.49 -8.87
N SER A 109 13.26 -5.56 -8.08
CA SER A 109 13.25 -6.30 -6.80
C SER A 109 13.30 -7.81 -7.01
N GLN A 110 12.54 -8.33 -7.99
CA GLN A 110 12.59 -9.75 -8.39
C GLN A 110 13.97 -10.12 -8.95
N GLN A 111 14.54 -9.28 -9.79
CA GLN A 111 15.82 -9.53 -10.45
C GLN A 111 17.01 -9.53 -9.47
N ALA A 112 17.02 -8.61 -8.51
CA ALA A 112 18.07 -8.51 -7.50
C ALA A 112 17.81 -9.36 -6.25
N GLY A 113 16.60 -9.89 -6.07
CA GLY A 113 16.23 -10.70 -4.91
C GLY A 113 16.18 -9.92 -3.59
N VAL A 114 16.05 -8.60 -3.65
CA VAL A 114 16.07 -7.68 -2.50
C VAL A 114 14.77 -6.87 -2.43
N PRO A 115 14.36 -6.36 -1.25
CA PRO A 115 13.12 -5.62 -1.10
C PRO A 115 13.21 -4.20 -1.67
N TYR A 116 12.07 -3.51 -1.79
CA TYR A 116 11.98 -2.17 -2.37
C TYR A 116 12.96 -1.14 -1.79
N PRO A 117 13.12 -0.98 -0.46
CA PRO A 117 14.01 0.03 0.09
C PRO A 117 15.49 -0.23 -0.26
N VAL A 118 15.87 -1.49 -0.46
CA VAL A 118 17.23 -1.85 -0.90
C VAL A 118 17.43 -1.53 -2.38
N VAL A 119 16.43 -1.82 -3.23
CA VAL A 119 16.46 -1.38 -4.64
C VAL A 119 16.63 0.13 -4.75
N CYS A 120 16.00 0.90 -3.86
CA CYS A 120 16.11 2.36 -3.84
C CYS A 120 17.53 2.88 -3.58
N ARG A 121 18.46 2.04 -3.10
CA ARG A 121 19.89 2.39 -3.01
C ARG A 121 20.51 2.62 -4.37
N SER A 122 20.00 2.00 -5.43
CA SER A 122 20.43 2.28 -6.81
C SER A 122 20.17 3.75 -7.18
N PRO A 123 18.93 4.26 -7.21
CA PRO A 123 18.68 5.66 -7.56
C PRO A 123 19.12 6.66 -6.48
N PHE A 124 18.85 6.42 -5.20
CA PHE A 124 19.03 7.43 -4.14
C PHE A 124 20.40 7.37 -3.45
N GLY A 125 21.13 6.27 -3.61
CA GLY A 125 22.36 5.99 -2.88
C GLY A 125 22.14 5.17 -1.62
N VAL A 126 23.22 4.56 -1.13
CA VAL A 126 23.18 3.62 0.01
C VAL A 126 22.61 4.22 1.30
N LEU A 127 22.80 5.53 1.53
CA LEU A 127 22.18 6.26 2.64
C LEU A 127 20.93 7.01 2.20
N GLY A 128 20.91 7.53 0.98
CA GLY A 128 19.77 8.28 0.44
C GLY A 128 18.50 7.45 0.27
N ALA A 129 18.60 6.12 0.16
CA ALA A 129 17.45 5.21 0.13
C ALA A 129 16.55 5.30 1.38
N ASN A 130 17.04 5.88 2.48
CA ASN A 130 16.22 6.15 3.65
C ASN A 130 15.13 7.19 3.38
N ILE A 131 15.29 8.07 2.38
CA ILE A 131 14.26 9.05 1.99
C ILE A 131 13.00 8.35 1.47
N PRO A 132 13.05 7.54 0.39
CA PRO A 132 11.88 6.79 -0.05
C PRO A 132 11.36 5.83 1.02
N ALA A 133 12.25 5.18 1.80
CA ALA A 133 11.83 4.26 2.85
C ALA A 133 11.00 4.95 3.95
N ILE A 134 11.45 6.09 4.47
CA ILE A 134 10.71 6.83 5.51
C ILE A 134 9.38 7.35 4.97
N ILE A 135 9.36 7.94 3.77
CA ILE A 135 8.13 8.45 3.15
C ILE A 135 7.12 7.30 2.99
N ARG A 136 7.54 6.18 2.41
CA ARG A 136 6.69 5.00 2.21
C ARG A 136 6.23 4.41 3.54
N GLY A 137 7.13 4.30 4.52
CA GLY A 137 6.83 3.79 5.86
C GLY A 137 5.76 4.62 6.56
N LEU A 138 5.86 5.95 6.55
CA LEU A 138 4.86 6.86 7.13
C LEU A 138 3.50 6.73 6.45
N ILE A 139 3.46 6.55 5.13
CA ILE A 139 2.20 6.36 4.40
C ILE A 139 1.58 5.01 4.76
N ALA A 140 2.38 3.95 4.89
CA ALA A 140 1.89 2.65 5.35
C ALA A 140 1.37 2.71 6.80
N VAL A 141 1.98 3.51 7.68
CA VAL A 141 1.45 3.80 9.03
C VAL A 141 0.03 4.39 8.96
N ALA A 142 -0.20 5.36 8.06
CA ALA A 142 -1.53 5.94 7.85
C ALA A 142 -2.54 4.89 7.38
N TRP A 143 -2.18 4.09 6.37
CA TRP A 143 -3.06 3.04 5.84
C TRP A 143 -3.35 1.93 6.85
N TYR A 144 -2.36 1.55 7.66
CA TYR A 144 -2.55 0.58 8.73
C TYR A 144 -3.60 1.07 9.74
N GLY A 145 -3.54 2.37 10.08
CA GLY A 145 -4.55 3.02 10.92
C GLY A 145 -5.93 3.06 10.27
N ILE A 146 -6.01 3.52 9.01
CA ILE A 146 -7.27 3.65 8.27
C ILE A 146 -7.99 2.31 8.19
N GLN A 147 -7.30 1.24 7.80
CA GLN A 147 -7.92 -0.08 7.69
C GLN A 147 -8.32 -0.65 9.05
N THR A 148 -7.57 -0.37 10.12
CA THR A 148 -7.97 -0.76 11.48
C THR A 148 -9.24 -0.02 11.91
N TYR A 149 -9.35 1.27 11.59
CA TYR A 149 -10.55 2.07 11.84
C TYR A 149 -11.77 1.55 11.06
N LEU A 150 -11.60 1.24 9.78
CA LEU A 150 -12.69 0.71 8.97
C LEU A 150 -13.16 -0.67 9.48
N ALA A 151 -12.22 -1.50 9.96
CA ALA A 151 -12.57 -2.75 10.63
C ALA A 151 -13.31 -2.53 11.95
N SER A 152 -12.91 -1.51 12.75
CA SER A 152 -13.54 -1.23 14.03
C SER A 152 -14.96 -0.68 13.86
N ALA A 153 -15.21 0.12 12.82
CA ALA A 153 -16.55 0.58 12.48
C ALA A 153 -17.49 -0.59 12.17
N ALA A 154 -16.99 -1.65 11.51
CA ALA A 154 -17.77 -2.88 11.30
C ALA A 154 -18.07 -3.62 12.61
N LEU A 155 -17.11 -3.63 13.55
CA LEU A 155 -17.32 -4.18 14.88
C LEU A 155 -18.35 -3.37 15.69
N ASP A 156 -18.33 -2.04 15.60
CA ASP A 156 -19.29 -1.16 16.27
C ASP A 156 -20.73 -1.48 15.85
N VAL A 157 -20.96 -1.73 14.56
CA VAL A 157 -22.27 -2.17 14.04
C VAL A 157 -22.74 -3.47 14.71
N VAL A 158 -21.84 -4.44 14.88
CA VAL A 158 -22.15 -5.71 15.57
C VAL A 158 -22.49 -5.46 17.03
N LEU A 159 -21.67 -4.68 17.73
CA LEU A 159 -21.84 -4.40 19.15
C LEU A 159 -23.13 -3.64 19.42
N LEU A 160 -23.47 -2.63 18.61
CA LEU A 160 -24.73 -1.89 18.72
C LEU A 160 -25.94 -2.76 18.45
N LYS A 161 -25.84 -3.73 17.53
CA LYS A 161 -26.95 -4.63 17.24
C LYS A 161 -27.19 -5.65 18.35
N LEU A 162 -26.12 -6.18 18.95
CA LEU A 162 -26.20 -7.15 20.06
C LEU A 162 -26.52 -6.48 21.39
N PHE A 163 -26.00 -5.27 21.61
CA PHE A 163 -26.12 -4.52 22.85
C PHE A 163 -26.58 -3.08 22.56
N PRO A 164 -27.88 -2.84 22.27
CA PRO A 164 -28.39 -1.50 21.93
C PRO A 164 -28.14 -0.44 23.01
N GLY A 165 -27.94 -0.85 24.27
CA GLY A 165 -27.56 0.05 25.37
C GLY A 165 -26.20 0.74 25.19
N LEU A 166 -25.39 0.30 24.21
CA LEU A 166 -24.13 0.95 23.84
C LEU A 166 -24.31 2.19 22.96
N ALA A 167 -25.53 2.46 22.45
CA ALA A 167 -25.79 3.55 21.51
C ALA A 167 -25.29 4.94 21.97
N PRO A 168 -25.45 5.36 23.25
CA PRO A 168 -24.90 6.65 23.70
C PRO A 168 -23.38 6.75 23.54
N TYR A 169 -22.66 5.64 23.73
CA TYR A 169 -21.19 5.60 23.62
C TYR A 169 -20.69 5.54 22.19
N ALA A 170 -21.57 5.26 21.21
CA ALA A 170 -21.26 5.33 19.79
C ALA A 170 -21.38 6.75 19.23
N ASP A 171 -22.00 7.67 19.97
CA ASP A 171 -22.16 9.07 19.61
C ASP A 171 -20.92 9.87 20.02
N VAL A 172 -20.25 10.47 19.03
CA VAL A 172 -19.04 11.29 19.23
C VAL A 172 -19.36 12.56 20.02
N ASP A 173 -20.55 13.13 19.86
CA ASP A 173 -20.91 14.39 20.52
C ASP A 173 -21.25 14.18 22.01
N GLN A 174 -21.66 12.97 22.38
CA GLN A 174 -21.95 12.62 23.78
C GLN A 174 -20.70 12.12 24.53
N TYR A 175 -20.00 11.15 23.95
CA TYR A 175 -18.87 10.47 24.60
C TYR A 175 -17.68 10.33 23.66
N GLY A 176 -17.30 11.38 22.93
CA GLY A 176 -16.15 11.37 22.02
C GLY A 176 -14.90 12.06 22.55
N PHE A 177 -13.76 11.67 21.99
CA PHE A 177 -12.49 12.39 22.13
C PHE A 177 -11.69 12.27 20.83
N THR A 178 -10.99 13.34 20.45
CA THR A 178 -10.14 13.42 19.25
C THR A 178 -10.79 12.95 17.94
N GLY A 179 -12.11 13.10 17.83
CA GLY A 179 -12.88 12.82 16.60
C GLY A 179 -13.44 11.40 16.50
N LEU A 180 -13.36 10.58 17.56
CA LEU A 180 -13.95 9.23 17.60
C LEU A 180 -14.75 9.03 18.90
N SER A 181 -15.84 8.27 18.82
CA SER A 181 -16.70 7.96 19.97
C SER A 181 -16.03 6.96 20.91
N LEU A 182 -16.46 6.90 22.17
CA LEU A 182 -15.88 5.99 23.16
C LEU A 182 -15.99 4.52 22.73
N LEU A 183 -17.12 4.13 22.14
CA LEU A 183 -17.31 2.80 21.56
C LEU A 183 -16.31 2.57 20.42
N GLY A 184 -16.19 3.53 19.50
CA GLY A 184 -15.24 3.47 18.39
C GLY A 184 -13.80 3.33 18.85
N TRP A 185 -13.39 4.08 19.89
CA TRP A 185 -12.08 3.94 20.53
C TRP A 185 -11.88 2.55 21.15
N GLY A 186 -12.89 2.00 21.80
CA GLY A 186 -12.87 0.66 22.38
C GLY A 186 -12.67 -0.41 21.31
N SER A 187 -13.47 -0.37 20.25
CA SER A 187 -13.38 -1.30 19.11
C SER A 187 -12.06 -1.14 18.36
N PHE A 188 -11.62 0.09 18.09
CA PHE A 188 -10.34 0.37 17.44
C PHE A 188 -9.18 -0.18 18.25
N THR A 189 -9.13 0.11 19.55
CA THR A 189 -8.06 -0.35 20.45
C THR A 189 -8.04 -1.87 20.55
N LEU A 190 -9.21 -2.51 20.65
CA LEU A 190 -9.32 -3.97 20.67
C LEU A 190 -8.72 -4.57 19.39
N LEU A 191 -9.14 -4.10 18.22
CA LEU A 191 -8.65 -4.64 16.94
C LEU A 191 -7.18 -4.29 16.69
N TRP A 192 -6.72 -3.12 17.13
CA TRP A 192 -5.34 -2.70 17.07
C TRP A 192 -4.42 -3.64 17.89
N VAL A 193 -4.78 -3.93 19.15
CA VAL A 193 -4.04 -4.87 19.99
C VAL A 193 -4.08 -6.29 19.42
N LEU A 194 -5.23 -6.75 18.93
CA LEU A 194 -5.36 -8.08 18.33
C LEU A 194 -4.48 -8.23 17.08
N GLN A 195 -4.47 -7.23 16.18
CA GLN A 195 -3.61 -7.25 15.00
C GLN A 195 -2.13 -7.27 15.38
N ALA A 196 -1.71 -6.44 16.34
CA ALA A 196 -0.33 -6.45 16.84
C ALA A 196 0.05 -7.80 17.45
N ALA A 197 -0.87 -8.45 18.18
CA ALA A 197 -0.65 -9.78 18.75
C ALA A 197 -0.53 -10.87 17.69
N VAL A 198 -1.35 -10.84 16.63
CA VAL A 198 -1.26 -11.78 15.50
C VAL A 198 0.06 -11.57 14.76
N PHE A 199 0.44 -10.32 14.51
CA PHE A 199 1.72 -9.99 13.88
C PHE A 199 2.92 -10.53 14.68
N TRP A 200 2.89 -10.41 16.01
CA TRP A 200 3.97 -10.87 16.87
C TRP A 200 4.25 -12.38 16.74
N ARG A 201 3.26 -13.17 16.32
CA ARG A 201 3.38 -14.63 16.06
C ARG A 201 4.04 -14.98 14.72
N GLY A 202 4.44 -13.99 13.92
CA GLY A 202 5.25 -14.16 12.71
C GLY A 202 4.48 -14.51 11.42
N MET A 203 5.21 -14.55 10.30
CA MET A 203 4.67 -14.65 8.94
C MET A 203 3.88 -15.92 8.63
N GLU A 204 4.20 -17.07 9.26
CA GLU A 204 3.46 -18.31 9.01
C GLU A 204 2.04 -18.26 9.58
N SER A 205 1.86 -17.68 10.77
CA SER A 205 0.54 -17.44 11.38
C SER A 205 -0.30 -16.50 10.53
N ILE A 206 0.34 -15.43 10.02
CA ILE A 206 -0.27 -14.46 9.11
C ILE A 206 -0.78 -15.17 7.85
N ARG A 207 0.09 -15.95 7.19
CA ARG A 207 -0.27 -16.69 5.97
C ARG A 207 -1.48 -17.62 6.17
N LYS A 208 -1.46 -18.45 7.21
CA LYS A 208 -2.57 -19.38 7.51
C LYS A 208 -3.88 -18.63 7.77
N PHE A 209 -3.80 -17.48 8.45
CA PHE A 209 -4.96 -16.64 8.73
C PHE A 209 -5.58 -16.08 7.43
N ILE A 210 -4.75 -15.63 6.49
CA ILE A 210 -5.19 -15.06 5.21
C ILE A 210 -5.80 -16.10 4.29
N ASP A 211 -5.19 -17.29 4.21
CA ASP A 211 -5.66 -18.37 3.35
C ASP A 211 -7.13 -18.74 3.66
N PHE A 212 -7.57 -18.50 4.90
CA PHE A 212 -8.97 -18.63 5.31
C PHE A 212 -9.81 -17.36 5.02
N CYS A 213 -9.29 -16.17 5.35
CA CYS A 213 -10.07 -14.93 5.27
C CYS A 213 -10.45 -14.52 3.83
N GLY A 214 -9.54 -14.69 2.86
CA GLY A 214 -9.78 -14.27 1.47
C GLY A 214 -11.02 -14.92 0.85
N PRO A 215 -11.14 -16.26 0.85
CA PRO A 215 -12.35 -16.95 0.38
C PRO A 215 -13.61 -16.59 1.16
N ALA A 216 -13.50 -16.37 2.48
CA ALA A 216 -14.65 -16.06 3.33
C ALA A 216 -15.32 -14.72 2.94
N VAL A 217 -14.53 -13.68 2.64
CA VAL A 217 -15.09 -12.39 2.17
C VAL A 217 -15.85 -12.57 0.87
N TYR A 218 -15.30 -13.33 -0.07
CA TYR A 218 -15.97 -13.61 -1.33
C TYR A 218 -17.32 -14.28 -1.13
N VAL A 219 -17.37 -15.32 -0.30
CA VAL A 219 -18.62 -16.02 0.02
C VAL A 219 -19.66 -15.04 0.57
N VAL A 220 -19.29 -14.21 1.55
CA VAL A 220 -20.20 -13.22 2.12
C VAL A 220 -20.65 -12.19 1.09
N MET A 221 -19.75 -11.69 0.24
CA MET A 221 -20.06 -10.70 -0.79
C MET A 221 -20.94 -11.26 -1.90
N PHE A 222 -20.72 -12.50 -2.33
CA PHE A 222 -21.60 -13.17 -3.31
C PHE A 222 -22.99 -13.41 -2.71
N ILE A 223 -23.07 -13.85 -1.45
CA ILE A 223 -24.35 -14.03 -0.74
C ILE A 223 -25.08 -12.69 -0.62
N LEU A 224 -24.39 -11.63 -0.20
CA LEU A 224 -24.96 -10.29 -0.07
C LEU A 224 -25.48 -9.76 -1.41
N CYS A 225 -24.66 -9.83 -2.45
CA CYS A 225 -25.03 -9.39 -3.79
C CYS A 225 -26.25 -10.18 -4.32
N GLY A 226 -26.22 -11.52 -4.19
CA GLY A 226 -27.33 -12.38 -4.59
C GLY A 226 -28.62 -12.11 -3.81
N TYR A 227 -28.51 -11.86 -2.50
CA TYR A 227 -29.64 -11.49 -1.65
C TYR A 227 -30.29 -10.17 -2.11
N LEU A 228 -29.49 -9.14 -2.37
CA LEU A 228 -30.00 -7.85 -2.84
C LEU A 228 -30.61 -7.95 -4.24
N LEU A 229 -30.00 -8.71 -5.15
CA LEU A 229 -30.56 -8.98 -6.48
C LEU A 229 -31.92 -9.70 -6.38
N TRP A 230 -32.04 -10.68 -5.50
CA TRP A 230 -33.31 -11.36 -5.26
C TRP A 230 -34.36 -10.40 -4.68
N LYS A 231 -34.00 -9.58 -3.68
CA LYS A 231 -34.89 -8.59 -3.09
C LYS A 231 -35.30 -7.48 -4.06
N SER A 232 -34.44 -7.13 -5.01
CA SER A 232 -34.76 -6.15 -6.05
C SER A 232 -35.60 -6.73 -7.20
N GLY A 233 -35.93 -8.02 -7.15
CA GLY A 233 -36.61 -8.71 -8.25
C GLY A 233 -35.75 -8.82 -9.51
N TRP A 234 -34.42 -8.84 -9.37
CA TRP A 234 -33.44 -8.81 -10.46
C TRP A 234 -33.47 -7.54 -11.32
N HIS A 235 -34.18 -6.50 -10.88
CA HIS A 235 -34.19 -5.20 -11.51
C HIS A 235 -33.15 -4.29 -10.87
N VAL A 236 -31.98 -4.17 -11.51
CA VAL A 236 -30.91 -3.25 -11.10
C VAL A 236 -30.54 -2.37 -12.28
N SER A 237 -30.58 -1.05 -12.09
CA SER A 237 -30.13 -0.11 -13.10
C SER A 237 -28.71 0.35 -12.76
N LEU A 238 -27.77 0.03 -13.63
CA LEU A 238 -26.38 0.50 -13.52
C LEU A 238 -26.22 1.96 -13.98
N SER A 239 -27.29 2.56 -14.52
CA SER A 239 -27.33 3.95 -14.98
C SER A 239 -27.76 4.93 -13.89
N LEU A 240 -28.15 4.44 -12.72
CA LEU A 240 -28.45 5.27 -11.56
C LEU A 240 -27.15 5.93 -11.08
N GLY A 241 -27.12 7.25 -11.09
CA GLY A 241 -26.02 8.09 -10.61
C GLY A 241 -26.58 9.38 -10.01
N GLY A 242 -25.80 10.06 -9.18
CA GLY A 242 -26.20 11.32 -8.56
C GLY A 242 -26.33 12.48 -9.56
N GLU A 243 -26.76 13.66 -9.07
CA GLU A 243 -26.78 14.88 -9.88
C GLU A 243 -25.37 15.24 -10.38
N LYS A 244 -25.23 15.42 -11.69
CA LYS A 244 -23.94 15.66 -12.35
C LYS A 244 -23.62 17.15 -12.38
N LYS A 245 -22.47 17.54 -11.82
CA LYS A 245 -21.87 18.86 -12.07
C LYS A 245 -20.63 18.69 -12.95
N GLY A 246 -20.75 19.00 -14.25
CA GLY A 246 -19.61 19.06 -15.18
C GLY A 246 -19.54 17.94 -16.22
N ASN A 247 -18.39 17.86 -16.91
CA ASN A 247 -18.17 16.91 -18.00
C ASN A 247 -17.91 15.49 -17.45
N THR A 248 -18.81 14.56 -17.79
CA THR A 248 -18.74 13.16 -17.34
C THR A 248 -17.41 12.48 -17.65
N LEU A 249 -16.83 12.71 -18.83
CA LEU A 249 -15.56 12.09 -19.20
C LEU A 249 -14.42 12.58 -18.29
N VAL A 250 -14.40 13.87 -17.97
CA VAL A 250 -13.39 14.46 -17.07
C VAL A 250 -13.51 13.85 -15.67
N ILE A 251 -14.72 13.71 -15.15
CA ILE A 251 -14.97 13.09 -13.83
C ILE A 251 -14.52 11.62 -13.84
N MET A 252 -14.79 10.87 -14.90
CA MET A 252 -14.31 9.49 -15.03
C MET A 252 -12.78 9.40 -15.06
N LEU A 253 -12.11 10.31 -15.77
CA LEU A 253 -10.64 10.37 -15.77
C LEU A 253 -10.07 10.70 -14.39
N GLY A 254 -10.72 11.58 -13.63
CA GLY A 254 -10.39 11.86 -12.23
C GLY A 254 -10.57 10.63 -11.33
N ALA A 255 -11.69 9.91 -11.49
CA ALA A 255 -11.94 8.67 -10.76
C ALA A 255 -10.90 7.58 -11.08
N ILE A 256 -10.48 7.44 -12.34
CA ILE A 256 -9.38 6.55 -12.74
C ILE A 256 -8.09 6.94 -12.01
N ALA A 257 -7.79 8.24 -11.93
CA ALA A 257 -6.59 8.72 -11.26
C ALA A 257 -6.61 8.51 -9.75
N LEU A 258 -7.78 8.62 -9.11
CA LEU A 258 -7.98 8.28 -7.70
C LEU A 258 -7.77 6.78 -7.44
N VAL A 259 -8.23 5.90 -8.35
CA VAL A 259 -7.97 4.44 -8.25
C VAL A 259 -6.48 4.15 -8.29
N VAL A 260 -5.73 4.80 -9.20
CA VAL A 260 -4.26 4.66 -9.26
C VAL A 260 -3.61 5.20 -7.98
N SER A 261 -4.10 6.31 -7.44
CA SER A 261 -3.60 6.89 -6.20
C SER A 261 -3.86 6.00 -4.98
N TYR A 262 -5.03 5.36 -4.91
CA TYR A 262 -5.35 4.37 -3.87
C TYR A 262 -4.39 3.18 -3.89
N PHE A 263 -4.12 2.61 -5.06
CA PHE A 263 -3.19 1.49 -5.21
C PHE A 263 -1.72 1.90 -5.16
N SER A 264 -1.39 3.19 -5.05
CA SER A 264 -0.02 3.68 -5.20
C SER A 264 0.92 3.17 -4.10
N GLY A 265 0.45 3.05 -2.86
CA GLY A 265 1.18 2.46 -1.74
C GLY A 265 1.46 0.96 -1.98
N PRO A 266 0.42 0.12 -2.10
CA PRO A 266 0.55 -1.30 -2.43
C PRO A 266 1.43 -1.57 -3.67
N MET A 267 1.37 -0.70 -4.68
CA MET A 267 2.19 -0.79 -5.89
C MET A 267 3.69 -0.65 -5.62
N LEU A 268 4.13 0.29 -4.77
CA LEU A 268 5.54 0.36 -4.35
C LEU A 268 5.91 -0.82 -3.45
N ASN A 269 5.02 -1.14 -2.50
CA ASN A 269 5.14 -2.26 -1.57
C ASN A 269 5.32 -3.59 -2.28
N PHE A 270 4.75 -3.73 -3.48
CA PHE A 270 4.87 -4.95 -4.27
C PHE A 270 6.33 -5.31 -4.60
N GLY A 271 7.27 -4.36 -4.59
CA GLY A 271 8.70 -4.66 -4.69
C GLY A 271 9.19 -5.61 -3.58
N ASP A 272 8.68 -5.44 -2.35
CA ASP A 272 9.03 -6.29 -1.20
C ASP A 272 8.61 -7.74 -1.41
N PHE A 273 7.47 -7.97 -2.07
CA PHE A 273 6.93 -9.30 -2.34
C PHE A 273 7.45 -9.91 -3.65
N ALA A 274 7.67 -9.08 -4.67
CA ALA A 274 8.19 -9.50 -5.97
C ALA A 274 9.56 -10.17 -5.85
N ARG A 275 10.36 -9.78 -4.85
CA ARG A 275 11.65 -10.39 -4.55
C ARG A 275 11.57 -11.91 -4.34
N TYR A 276 10.45 -12.44 -3.87
CA TYR A 276 10.28 -13.88 -3.62
C TYR A 276 9.94 -14.68 -4.89
N GLY A 277 9.57 -14.00 -5.98
CA GLY A 277 9.11 -14.63 -7.22
C GLY A 277 10.21 -15.42 -7.93
N LYS A 278 9.94 -16.70 -8.24
CA LYS A 278 10.89 -17.61 -8.89
C LYS A 278 11.30 -17.18 -10.31
N SER A 279 10.47 -16.38 -10.98
CA SER A 279 10.77 -15.75 -12.27
C SER A 279 9.85 -14.55 -12.50
N PHE A 280 10.30 -13.60 -13.32
CA PHE A 280 9.50 -12.42 -13.65
C PHE A 280 8.21 -12.76 -14.41
N GLU A 281 8.22 -13.80 -15.27
CA GLU A 281 7.01 -14.27 -15.95
C GLU A 281 5.98 -14.85 -14.96
N ALA A 282 6.43 -15.54 -13.92
CA ALA A 282 5.54 -16.03 -12.87
C ALA A 282 4.88 -14.86 -12.12
N VAL A 283 5.65 -13.80 -11.84
CA VAL A 283 5.16 -12.56 -11.21
C VAL A 283 4.15 -11.85 -12.11
N LYS A 284 4.47 -11.63 -13.40
CA LYS A 284 3.56 -11.00 -14.36
C LYS A 284 2.23 -11.75 -14.49
N LYS A 285 2.28 -13.08 -14.62
CA LYS A 285 1.08 -13.91 -14.71
C LYS A 285 0.27 -13.84 -13.41
N GLY A 286 0.93 -13.81 -12.25
CA GLY A 286 0.27 -13.67 -10.97
C GLY A 286 -0.42 -12.32 -10.82
N ASN A 287 0.27 -11.24 -11.21
CA ASN A 287 -0.27 -9.88 -11.26
C ASN A 287 -1.47 -9.79 -12.20
N PHE A 288 -1.43 -10.43 -13.37
CA PHE A 288 -2.55 -10.37 -14.32
C PHE A 288 -3.82 -11.02 -13.75
N LEU A 289 -3.67 -12.18 -13.11
CA LEU A 289 -4.78 -12.88 -12.47
C LEU A 289 -5.28 -12.13 -11.22
N GLY A 290 -4.37 -11.55 -10.44
CA GLY A 290 -4.66 -10.92 -9.16
C GLY A 290 -5.16 -9.48 -9.25
N LEU A 291 -4.71 -8.72 -10.25
CA LEU A 291 -5.11 -7.34 -10.47
C LEU A 291 -6.28 -7.32 -11.49
N PRO A 292 -6.12 -7.32 -12.82
CA PRO A 292 -7.26 -7.21 -13.74
C PRO A 292 -8.39 -8.24 -13.55
N VAL A 293 -8.07 -9.53 -13.42
CA VAL A 293 -9.10 -10.59 -13.42
C VAL A 293 -9.84 -10.65 -12.09
N ASN A 294 -9.11 -10.76 -10.97
CA ASN A 294 -9.74 -10.77 -9.64
C ASN A 294 -10.43 -9.43 -9.32
N PHE A 295 -9.81 -8.30 -9.67
CA PHE A 295 -10.41 -6.98 -9.42
C PHE A 295 -11.66 -6.74 -10.28
N LEU A 296 -11.80 -7.38 -11.44
CA LEU A 296 -13.06 -7.35 -12.20
C LEU A 296 -14.21 -7.98 -11.41
N VAL A 297 -13.97 -9.15 -10.80
CA VAL A 297 -14.98 -9.83 -9.96
C VAL A 297 -15.33 -8.95 -8.76
N PHE A 298 -14.32 -8.42 -8.07
CA PHE A 298 -14.49 -7.45 -6.99
C PHE A 298 -15.33 -6.24 -7.42
N SER A 299 -14.97 -5.58 -8.53
CA SER A 299 -15.62 -4.36 -8.99
C SER A 299 -17.07 -4.62 -9.38
N LEU A 300 -17.36 -5.75 -10.03
CA LEU A 300 -18.73 -6.17 -10.33
C LEU A 300 -19.54 -6.36 -9.05
N LEU A 301 -18.98 -7.05 -8.05
CA LEU A 301 -19.66 -7.24 -6.76
C LEU A 301 -19.94 -5.92 -6.07
N VAL A 302 -18.97 -5.01 -6.00
CA VAL A 302 -19.13 -3.68 -5.39
C VAL A 302 -20.26 -2.91 -6.09
N VAL A 303 -20.15 -2.77 -7.41
CA VAL A 303 -21.03 -1.91 -8.21
C VAL A 303 -22.45 -2.45 -8.26
N VAL A 304 -22.62 -3.77 -8.42
CA VAL A 304 -23.94 -4.40 -8.46
C VAL A 304 -24.59 -4.38 -7.07
N THR A 305 -23.83 -4.68 -6.00
CA THR A 305 -24.35 -4.61 -4.62
C THR A 305 -24.81 -3.20 -4.31
N ALA A 306 -23.99 -2.18 -4.58
CA ALA A 306 -24.34 -0.78 -4.38
C ALA A 306 -25.58 -0.40 -5.21
N ALA A 307 -25.61 -0.71 -6.51
CA ALA A 307 -26.75 -0.38 -7.36
C ALA A 307 -28.05 -1.07 -6.91
N ALA A 308 -27.98 -2.28 -6.36
CA ALA A 308 -29.13 -3.01 -5.85
C ALA A 308 -29.70 -2.43 -4.55
N THR A 309 -28.94 -1.61 -3.82
CA THR A 309 -29.45 -0.96 -2.59
C THR A 309 -30.55 0.05 -2.88
N VAL A 310 -30.53 0.72 -4.04
CA VAL A 310 -31.55 1.71 -4.41
C VAL A 310 -32.95 1.08 -4.53
N PRO A 311 -33.19 0.03 -5.32
CA PRO A 311 -34.50 -0.61 -5.39
C PRO A 311 -34.90 -1.37 -4.10
N VAL A 312 -33.94 -1.77 -3.26
CA VAL A 312 -34.22 -2.55 -2.03
C VAL A 312 -34.49 -1.66 -0.82
N PHE A 313 -33.70 -0.60 -0.64
CA PHE A 313 -33.73 0.28 0.53
C PHE A 313 -34.20 1.71 0.22
N GLY A 314 -34.36 2.08 -1.05
CA GLY A 314 -34.77 3.41 -1.48
C GLY A 314 -33.63 4.44 -1.59
N GLU A 315 -32.40 4.05 -1.25
CA GLU A 315 -31.23 4.92 -1.26
C GLU A 315 -29.98 4.16 -1.69
N LEU A 316 -28.95 4.88 -2.16
CA LEU A 316 -27.68 4.30 -2.56
C LEU A 316 -26.77 4.11 -1.33
N LEU A 317 -26.54 2.86 -0.94
CA LEU A 317 -25.53 2.50 0.05
C LEU A 317 -24.30 1.96 -0.68
N THR A 318 -23.16 2.59 -0.45
CA THR A 318 -21.90 2.25 -1.10
C THR A 318 -20.93 1.50 -0.19
N ASP A 319 -21.14 1.57 1.13
CA ASP A 319 -20.41 0.80 2.12
C ASP A 319 -21.10 -0.57 2.34
N PRO A 320 -20.41 -1.70 2.13
CA PRO A 320 -20.97 -3.03 2.37
C PRO A 320 -21.31 -3.29 3.83
N VAL A 321 -20.60 -2.69 4.79
CA VAL A 321 -20.88 -2.83 6.22
C VAL A 321 -22.20 -2.15 6.56
N ALA A 322 -22.38 -0.89 6.12
CA ALA A 322 -23.65 -0.19 6.22
C ALA A 322 -24.79 -0.93 5.52
N THR A 323 -24.51 -1.53 4.37
CA THR A 323 -25.49 -2.35 3.61
C THR A 323 -25.95 -3.56 4.42
N VAL A 324 -25.02 -4.30 5.02
CA VAL A 324 -25.32 -5.45 5.89
C VAL A 324 -26.11 -5.00 7.12
N ALA A 325 -25.77 -3.85 7.71
CA ALA A 325 -26.46 -3.29 8.87
C ALA A 325 -27.96 -2.99 8.63
N ARG A 326 -28.35 -2.78 7.36
CA ARG A 326 -29.75 -2.56 6.95
C ARG A 326 -30.56 -3.83 6.72
N ILE A 327 -29.93 -5.01 6.77
CA ILE A 327 -30.63 -6.28 6.59
C ILE A 327 -31.46 -6.57 7.85
N ASP A 328 -32.72 -6.95 7.67
CA ASP A 328 -33.63 -7.33 8.76
C ASP A 328 -33.35 -8.76 9.26
N SER A 329 -32.13 -8.98 9.75
CA SER A 329 -31.70 -10.23 10.39
C SER A 329 -30.47 -10.00 11.26
N VAL A 330 -30.62 -10.17 12.57
CA VAL A 330 -29.51 -10.05 13.54
C VAL A 330 -28.38 -11.00 13.18
N THR A 331 -28.71 -12.25 12.84
CA THR A 331 -27.72 -13.26 12.46
C THR A 331 -26.94 -12.86 11.21
N ALA A 332 -27.60 -12.31 10.19
CA ALA A 332 -26.92 -11.86 8.98
C ALA A 332 -25.99 -10.67 9.26
N ILE A 333 -26.44 -9.72 10.09
CA ILE A 333 -25.63 -8.57 10.51
C ILE A 333 -24.36 -9.06 11.23
N VAL A 334 -24.53 -9.89 12.25
CA VAL A 334 -23.42 -10.38 13.07
C VAL A 334 -22.43 -11.19 12.22
N LEU A 335 -22.90 -12.14 11.42
CA LEU A 335 -22.02 -12.95 10.58
C LEU A 335 -21.32 -12.11 9.50
N GLY A 336 -22.05 -11.22 8.82
CA GLY A 336 -21.50 -10.39 7.76
C GLY A 336 -20.45 -9.41 8.28
N ALA A 337 -20.80 -8.59 9.27
CA ALA A 337 -19.92 -7.56 9.80
C ALA A 337 -18.73 -8.14 10.59
N LEU A 338 -18.89 -9.27 11.31
CA LEU A 338 -17.74 -9.97 11.88
C LEU A 338 -16.82 -10.55 10.80
N THR A 339 -17.36 -11.06 9.70
CA THR A 339 -16.53 -11.55 8.58
C THR A 339 -15.71 -10.40 7.98
N PHE A 340 -16.30 -9.22 7.75
CA PHE A 340 -15.55 -8.04 7.31
C PHE A 340 -14.49 -7.61 8.32
N THR A 341 -14.82 -7.63 9.60
CA THR A 341 -13.88 -7.28 10.68
C THR A 341 -12.66 -8.23 10.66
N ILE A 342 -12.91 -9.54 10.71
CA ILE A 342 -11.87 -10.59 10.73
C ILE A 342 -11.02 -10.54 9.46
N ALA A 343 -11.65 -10.38 8.30
CA ALA A 343 -10.92 -10.32 7.05
C ALA A 343 -10.05 -9.07 6.94
N THR A 344 -10.55 -7.92 7.37
CA THR A 344 -9.80 -6.66 7.31
C THR A 344 -8.54 -6.72 8.18
N ILE A 345 -8.59 -7.35 9.35
CA ILE A 345 -7.40 -7.61 10.19
C ILE A 345 -6.33 -8.35 9.39
N GLY A 346 -6.70 -9.42 8.69
CA GLY A 346 -5.74 -10.26 7.95
C GLY A 346 -5.10 -9.53 6.78
N ILE A 347 -5.93 -8.82 6.03
CA ILE A 347 -5.50 -8.06 4.86
C ILE A 347 -4.61 -6.90 5.28
N ASN A 348 -4.98 -6.19 6.34
CA ASN A 348 -4.24 -5.02 6.82
C ASN A 348 -2.83 -5.38 7.29
N ILE A 349 -2.66 -6.54 7.92
CA ILE A 349 -1.33 -7.04 8.30
C ILE A 349 -0.43 -7.22 7.06
N VAL A 350 -0.94 -7.78 5.96
CA VAL A 350 -0.11 -7.98 4.77
C VAL A 350 0.14 -6.70 4.00
N ALA A 351 -0.92 -5.96 3.74
CA ALA A 351 -0.90 -4.79 2.85
C ALA A 351 -0.10 -3.63 3.45
N ASN A 352 -0.30 -3.38 4.75
CA ASN A 352 0.12 -2.12 5.37
C ASN A 352 1.10 -2.30 6.53
N PHE A 353 1.37 -3.53 6.97
CA PHE A 353 2.27 -3.77 8.10
C PHE A 353 3.64 -4.31 7.69
N ILE A 354 3.69 -5.18 6.67
CA ILE A 354 4.95 -5.82 6.23
C ILE A 354 5.92 -4.80 5.61
N SER A 355 5.41 -3.92 4.77
CA SER A 355 6.22 -2.92 4.07
C SER A 355 6.91 -1.89 4.98
N PRO A 356 6.22 -1.24 5.94
CA PRO A 356 6.91 -0.33 6.86
C PRO A 356 7.91 -1.05 7.76
N ALA A 357 7.70 -2.35 8.04
CA ALA A 357 8.69 -3.15 8.76
C ALA A 357 10.02 -3.23 7.98
N PHE A 358 10.00 -3.43 6.66
CA PHE A 358 11.20 -3.36 5.83
C PHE A 358 11.77 -1.94 5.74
N ASP A 359 10.92 -0.92 5.63
CA ASP A 359 11.37 0.48 5.54
C ASP A 359 12.12 0.94 6.78
N PHE A 360 11.53 0.75 7.96
CA PHE A 360 12.16 1.16 9.21
C PHE A 360 13.37 0.30 9.51
N SER A 361 13.34 -0.99 9.17
CA SER A 361 14.54 -1.83 9.25
C SER A 361 15.67 -1.30 8.36
N ASN A 362 15.39 -0.85 7.14
CA ASN A 362 16.40 -0.27 6.25
C ASN A 362 17.07 1.00 6.81
N VAL A 363 16.36 1.80 7.63
CA VAL A 363 16.93 3.01 8.25
C VAL A 363 18.09 2.68 9.19
N SER A 364 17.97 1.60 9.97
CA SER A 364 19.03 1.13 10.84
C SER A 364 18.98 -0.39 11.01
N PRO A 365 19.52 -1.17 10.05
CA PRO A 365 19.35 -2.62 9.97
C PRO A 365 19.77 -3.40 11.24
N GLN A 366 20.76 -2.86 11.96
CA GLN A 366 21.32 -3.46 13.18
C GLN A 366 20.53 -3.09 14.45
N LYS A 367 19.68 -2.05 14.39
CA LYS A 367 18.92 -1.58 15.55
C LYS A 367 17.44 -1.86 15.39
N ILE A 368 16.92 -1.83 14.18
CA ILE A 368 15.51 -1.96 13.86
C ILE A 368 15.23 -3.30 13.21
N SER A 369 14.68 -4.22 14.03
CA SER A 369 14.15 -5.48 13.56
C SER A 369 12.93 -5.27 12.69
N TRP A 370 12.62 -6.25 11.83
CA TRP A 370 11.35 -6.28 11.14
C TRP A 370 10.17 -6.22 12.13
N ARG A 371 10.24 -6.95 13.26
CA ARG A 371 9.21 -6.88 14.31
C ARG A 371 9.09 -5.48 14.92
N MET A 372 10.21 -4.83 15.21
CA MET A 372 10.23 -3.49 15.81
C MET A 372 9.76 -2.44 14.81
N GLY A 373 10.18 -2.52 13.55
CA GLY A 373 9.66 -1.66 12.47
C GLY A 373 8.15 -1.79 12.34
N GLY A 374 7.63 -3.02 12.37
CA GLY A 374 6.20 -3.28 12.43
C GLY A 374 5.50 -2.62 13.64
N MET A 375 6.07 -2.73 14.84
CA MET A 375 5.50 -2.08 16.03
C MET A 375 5.58 -0.55 16.00
N ILE A 376 6.61 0.02 15.38
CA ILE A 376 6.68 1.47 15.13
C ILE A 376 5.50 1.90 14.26
N ALA A 377 5.19 1.13 13.20
CA ALA A 377 4.02 1.38 12.37
C ALA A 377 2.71 1.23 13.15
N ALA A 378 2.61 0.21 14.01
CA ALA A 378 1.43 -0.01 14.83
C ALA A 378 1.17 1.16 15.79
N VAL A 379 2.18 1.60 16.54
CA VAL A 379 2.03 2.70 17.50
C VAL A 379 1.79 4.02 16.77
N GLY A 380 2.53 4.28 15.69
CA GLY A 380 2.38 5.50 14.89
C GLY A 380 0.97 5.66 14.31
N SER A 381 0.29 4.57 13.97
CA SER A 381 -1.01 4.64 13.31
C SER A 381 -2.11 5.21 14.21
N VAL A 382 -2.01 5.02 15.53
CA VAL A 382 -2.94 5.60 16.50
C VAL A 382 -2.77 7.11 16.59
N LEU A 383 -1.51 7.59 16.53
CA LEU A 383 -1.17 9.02 16.65
C LEU A 383 -1.67 9.85 15.46
N LEU A 384 -1.86 9.22 14.30
CA LEU A 384 -2.37 9.89 13.10
C LEU A 384 -3.89 10.10 13.13
N THR A 385 -4.60 9.56 14.12
CA THR A 385 -6.06 9.66 14.24
C THR A 385 -6.78 9.29 12.91
N PRO A 386 -6.59 8.06 12.41
CA PRO A 386 -6.89 7.69 11.03
C PRO A 386 -8.37 7.83 10.63
N TRP A 387 -9.29 7.83 11.60
CA TRP A 387 -10.70 8.13 11.37
C TRP A 387 -10.92 9.53 10.77
N ASN A 388 -10.05 10.49 11.08
CA ASN A 388 -10.09 11.84 10.52
C ASN A 388 -9.59 11.89 9.06
N LEU A 389 -9.01 10.81 8.53
CA LEU A 389 -8.51 10.72 7.16
C LEU A 389 -9.47 9.98 6.21
N TYR A 390 -10.45 9.25 6.77
CA TYR A 390 -11.37 8.40 6.02
C TYR A 390 -12.83 8.54 6.51
N SER A 391 -13.19 9.72 6.99
CA SER A 391 -14.51 10.00 7.57
C SER A 391 -15.62 10.18 6.53
N ASN A 392 -15.31 10.69 5.34
CA ASN A 392 -16.27 10.96 4.28
C ASN A 392 -15.58 11.02 2.89
N PRO A 393 -16.33 11.00 1.78
CA PRO A 393 -15.75 10.96 0.43
C PRO A 393 -14.77 12.10 0.09
N GLU A 394 -15.05 13.34 0.51
CA GLU A 394 -14.18 14.48 0.22
C GLU A 394 -12.82 14.34 0.93
N VAL A 395 -12.85 13.94 2.21
CA VAL A 395 -11.64 13.69 3.00
C VAL A 395 -10.87 12.47 2.46
N ILE A 396 -11.57 11.44 1.99
CA ILE A 396 -10.94 10.30 1.31
C ILE A 396 -10.19 10.77 0.07
N HIS A 397 -10.82 11.57 -0.79
CA HIS A 397 -10.17 12.08 -2.01
C HIS A 397 -8.96 12.95 -1.67
N TYR A 398 -9.10 13.90 -0.75
CA TYR A 398 -8.00 14.74 -0.29
C TYR A 398 -6.82 13.92 0.28
N THR A 399 -7.12 12.88 1.05
CA THR A 399 -6.11 11.94 1.58
C THR A 399 -5.39 11.23 0.45
N LEU A 400 -6.13 10.64 -0.50
CA LEU A 400 -5.55 9.93 -1.65
C LEU A 400 -4.68 10.83 -2.52
N GLU A 401 -5.14 12.06 -2.78
CA GLU A 401 -4.40 13.05 -3.55
C GLU A 401 -3.12 13.47 -2.84
N THR A 402 -3.16 13.65 -1.53
CA THR A 402 -1.99 13.98 -0.70
C THR A 402 -0.97 12.83 -0.72
N LEU A 403 -1.42 11.59 -0.45
CA LEU A 403 -0.53 10.42 -0.46
C LEU A 403 0.06 10.19 -1.86
N GLY A 404 -0.76 10.35 -2.90
CA GLY A 404 -0.35 10.25 -4.29
C GLY A 404 0.76 11.23 -4.66
N ALA A 405 0.68 12.47 -4.17
CA ALA A 405 1.68 13.51 -4.42
C ALA A 405 3.08 13.17 -3.88
N PHE A 406 3.18 12.42 -2.79
CA PHE A 406 4.46 11.97 -2.22
C PHE A 406 4.95 10.64 -2.81
N ILE A 407 4.05 9.75 -3.22
CA ILE A 407 4.41 8.44 -3.80
C ILE A 407 4.80 8.54 -5.27
N GLY A 408 4.07 9.31 -6.07
CA GLY A 408 4.31 9.49 -7.50
C GLY A 408 5.78 9.81 -7.81
N PRO A 409 6.41 10.80 -7.15
CA PRO A 409 7.80 11.16 -7.37
C PRO A 409 8.80 10.02 -7.10
N LEU A 410 8.55 9.20 -6.08
CA LEU A 410 9.40 8.04 -5.76
C LEU A 410 9.34 6.99 -6.87
N PHE A 411 8.14 6.72 -7.36
CA PHE A 411 7.92 5.84 -8.51
C PHE A 411 8.66 6.38 -9.75
N GLY A 412 8.47 7.67 -10.07
CA GLY A 412 9.08 8.30 -11.24
C GLY A 412 10.60 8.18 -11.26
N VAL A 413 11.27 8.47 -10.12
CA VAL A 413 12.72 8.32 -9.99
C VAL A 413 13.17 6.87 -10.17
N LEU A 414 12.51 5.91 -9.52
CA LEU A 414 12.86 4.50 -9.61
C LEU A 414 12.78 3.99 -11.06
N ILE A 415 11.69 4.30 -11.76
CA ILE A 415 11.49 3.82 -13.14
C ILE A 415 12.48 4.50 -14.09
N ALA A 416 12.72 5.80 -13.94
CA ALA A 416 13.72 6.51 -14.75
C ALA A 416 15.12 5.92 -14.56
N ASP A 417 15.54 5.68 -13.32
CA ASP A 417 16.84 5.09 -13.01
C ASP A 417 16.99 3.70 -13.59
N PHE A 418 16.09 2.79 -13.24
CA PHE A 418 16.26 1.39 -13.60
C PHE A 418 16.10 1.17 -15.10
N TYR A 419 15.04 1.68 -15.74
CA TYR A 419 14.76 1.38 -17.15
C TYR A 419 15.57 2.24 -18.13
N LEU A 420 15.76 3.53 -17.83
CA LEU A 420 16.37 4.45 -18.79
C LEU A 420 17.83 4.78 -18.51
N VAL A 421 18.23 4.99 -17.26
CA VAL A 421 19.62 5.35 -16.93
C VAL A 421 20.50 4.09 -16.86
N ARG A 422 20.08 3.10 -16.06
CA ARG A 422 20.85 1.87 -15.80
C ARG A 422 20.51 0.70 -16.72
N LYS A 423 19.51 0.87 -17.59
CA LYS A 423 19.13 -0.11 -18.64
C LYS A 423 18.90 -1.51 -18.06
N GLN A 424 18.15 -1.58 -16.97
CA GLN A 424 17.76 -2.78 -16.23
C GLN A 424 18.92 -3.55 -15.59
N LYS A 425 20.08 -2.92 -15.40
CA LYS A 425 21.25 -3.54 -14.77
C LYS A 425 21.39 -3.10 -13.31
N ILE A 426 21.65 -4.05 -12.42
CA ILE A 426 21.93 -3.80 -11.00
C ILE A 426 23.17 -4.61 -10.60
N VAL A 427 24.18 -3.93 -10.04
CA VAL A 427 25.28 -4.58 -9.32
C VAL A 427 24.80 -4.80 -7.88
N VAL A 428 24.44 -6.03 -7.51
CA VAL A 428 23.77 -6.32 -6.23
C VAL A 428 24.68 -6.05 -5.04
N ASP A 429 25.95 -6.45 -5.12
CA ASP A 429 26.90 -6.29 -4.02
C ASP A 429 27.16 -4.82 -3.66
N ASP A 430 27.09 -3.93 -4.65
CA ASP A 430 27.27 -2.50 -4.46
C ASP A 430 26.12 -1.87 -3.63
N LEU A 431 24.96 -2.52 -3.53
CA LEU A 431 23.84 -2.10 -2.68
C LEU A 431 24.15 -2.29 -1.18
N PHE A 432 25.17 -3.07 -0.84
CA PHE A 432 25.51 -3.47 0.53
C PHE A 432 26.91 -3.01 0.97
N THR A 433 27.53 -2.05 0.28
CA THR A 433 28.84 -1.51 0.66
C THR A 433 28.82 0.00 0.87
N MET A 434 29.59 0.47 1.85
CA MET A 434 29.83 1.90 2.12
C MET A 434 31.12 2.41 1.47
N SER A 435 31.70 1.63 0.54
CA SER A 435 32.88 2.04 -0.20
C SER A 435 32.62 3.30 -1.03
N LYS A 436 33.51 4.29 -0.92
CA LYS A 436 33.45 5.54 -1.70
C LYS A 436 33.57 5.32 -3.21
N THR A 437 34.08 4.16 -3.63
CA THR A 437 34.26 3.81 -5.04
C THR A 437 33.08 3.01 -5.63
N SER A 438 32.11 2.59 -4.81
CA SER A 438 30.90 1.87 -5.23
C SER A 438 30.02 2.68 -6.19
N ASN A 439 29.26 1.98 -7.05
CA ASN A 439 28.33 2.59 -7.99
C ASN A 439 27.21 3.41 -7.34
N TYR A 440 26.89 3.13 -6.06
CA TYR A 440 25.77 3.75 -5.35
C TYR A 440 26.20 4.60 -4.15
N TRP A 441 27.48 4.96 -4.06
CA TRP A 441 27.98 5.88 -3.03
C TRP A 441 27.61 7.34 -3.30
N TYR A 442 27.68 7.76 -4.56
CA TYR A 442 27.40 9.15 -4.97
C TYR A 442 28.16 10.19 -4.12
N LYS A 443 27.47 11.24 -3.65
CA LYS A 443 28.05 12.29 -2.80
C LYS A 443 27.67 12.00 -1.35
N GLY A 444 28.58 11.35 -0.62
CA GLY A 444 28.41 11.08 0.81
C GLY A 444 27.30 10.07 1.12
N GLY A 445 27.02 9.14 0.22
CA GLY A 445 25.95 8.14 0.35
C GLY A 445 24.60 8.57 -0.27
N TYR A 446 24.50 9.79 -0.81
CA TYR A 446 23.27 10.36 -1.37
C TYR A 446 23.44 10.76 -2.83
N ASN A 447 22.46 10.41 -3.66
CA ASN A 447 22.34 10.91 -5.02
C ASN A 447 21.55 12.24 -5.02
N PRO A 448 22.20 13.41 -5.21
CA PRO A 448 21.50 14.69 -5.23
C PRO A 448 20.45 14.77 -6.36
N VAL A 449 20.65 14.06 -7.47
CA VAL A 449 19.70 14.04 -8.60
C VAL A 449 18.37 13.44 -8.17
N ALA A 450 18.41 12.28 -7.51
CA ALA A 450 17.22 11.60 -7.01
C ALA A 450 16.47 12.47 -5.98
N VAL A 451 17.22 13.03 -5.02
CA VAL A 451 16.64 13.85 -3.95
C VAL A 451 15.96 15.10 -4.51
N VAL A 452 16.63 15.83 -5.41
CA VAL A 452 16.06 17.03 -6.04
C VAL A 452 14.85 16.68 -6.91
N ALA A 453 14.94 15.62 -7.72
CA ALA A 453 13.83 15.20 -8.57
C ALA A 453 12.60 14.82 -7.76
N THR A 454 12.77 14.06 -6.67
CA THR A 454 11.70 13.71 -5.74
C THR A 454 11.11 14.93 -5.06
N LEU A 455 11.94 15.84 -4.53
CA LEU A 455 11.47 17.04 -3.83
C LEU A 455 10.65 17.95 -4.75
N VAL A 456 11.16 18.24 -5.95
CA VAL A 456 10.46 19.07 -6.94
C VAL A 456 9.18 18.40 -7.40
N GLY A 457 9.20 17.09 -7.66
CA GLY A 457 8.01 16.32 -8.01
C GLY A 457 6.93 16.39 -6.92
N ALA A 458 7.31 16.20 -5.66
CA ALA A 458 6.38 16.24 -4.53
C ALA A 458 5.78 17.63 -4.33
N ILE A 459 6.59 18.69 -4.40
CA ILE A 459 6.13 20.07 -4.27
C ILE A 459 5.12 20.39 -5.37
N LEU A 460 5.46 20.12 -6.64
CA LEU A 460 4.58 20.42 -7.76
C LEU A 460 3.29 19.59 -7.75
N ALA A 461 3.34 18.37 -7.23
CA ALA A 461 2.15 17.53 -7.06
C ALA A 461 1.26 17.96 -5.88
N MET A 462 1.84 18.51 -4.81
CA MET A 462 1.09 19.01 -3.65
C MET A 462 0.44 20.37 -3.89
N LEU A 463 0.98 21.19 -4.79
CA LEU A 463 0.42 22.51 -5.09
C LEU A 463 -1.08 22.46 -5.50
N PRO A 464 -1.51 21.59 -6.45
CA PRO A 464 -2.93 21.40 -6.75
C PRO A 464 -3.78 21.00 -5.54
N VAL A 465 -3.27 20.10 -4.69
CA VAL A 465 -3.99 19.59 -3.52
C VAL A 465 -4.24 20.71 -2.50
N LEU A 466 -3.21 21.50 -2.20
CA LEU A 466 -3.30 22.61 -1.23
C LEU A 466 -4.12 23.80 -1.75
N LEU A 467 -4.11 24.04 -3.06
CA LEU A 467 -4.80 25.16 -3.69
C LEU A 467 -6.18 24.79 -4.24
N GLY A 468 -6.62 23.54 -4.09
CA GLY A 468 -7.83 22.99 -4.71
C GLY A 468 -9.11 23.77 -4.42
N GLY A 469 -9.27 24.23 -3.18
CA GLY A 469 -10.41 25.03 -2.74
C GLY A 469 -10.28 26.55 -2.95
N ILE A 470 -9.13 27.02 -3.47
CA ILE A 470 -8.78 28.44 -3.51
C ILE A 470 -8.62 28.93 -4.95
N VAL A 471 -7.91 28.16 -5.77
CA VAL A 471 -7.53 28.55 -7.13
C VAL A 471 -8.31 27.72 -8.14
N PHE A 472 -8.93 28.41 -9.11
CA PHE A 472 -9.71 27.76 -10.16
C PHE A 472 -8.89 26.69 -10.91
N GLY A 473 -9.47 25.50 -11.07
CA GLY A 473 -8.87 24.36 -11.77
C GLY A 473 -7.95 23.49 -10.91
N MET A 474 -7.52 23.94 -9.72
CA MET A 474 -6.61 23.15 -8.88
C MET A 474 -7.26 21.90 -8.28
N ALA A 475 -8.55 21.93 -7.96
CA ALA A 475 -9.28 20.74 -7.50
C ALA A 475 -9.27 19.62 -8.56
N GLY A 476 -9.41 19.97 -9.84
CA GLY A 476 -9.31 19.00 -10.93
C GLY A 476 -7.89 18.46 -11.10
N ALA A 477 -6.88 19.33 -10.96
CA ALA A 477 -5.48 18.92 -11.03
C ALA A 477 -5.03 18.07 -9.83
N ALA A 478 -5.62 18.26 -8.65
CA ALA A 478 -5.33 17.50 -7.43
C ALA A 478 -5.58 16.00 -7.61
N GLN A 479 -6.65 15.64 -8.33
CA GLN A 479 -6.97 14.24 -8.68
C GLN A 479 -5.84 13.54 -9.45
N TYR A 480 -4.97 14.30 -10.12
CA TYR A 480 -3.83 13.80 -10.89
C TYR A 480 -2.49 13.97 -10.17
N SER A 481 -2.48 14.31 -8.87
CA SER A 481 -1.25 14.59 -8.10
C SER A 481 -0.21 13.48 -8.23
N TRP A 482 -0.63 12.21 -8.20
CA TRP A 482 0.27 11.07 -8.39
C TRP A 482 0.97 11.10 -9.75
N PHE A 483 0.23 11.36 -10.83
CA PHE A 483 0.78 11.43 -12.19
C PHE A 483 1.66 12.65 -12.39
N ILE A 484 1.28 13.80 -11.82
CA ILE A 484 2.07 15.04 -11.85
C ILE A 484 3.42 14.79 -11.18
N GLY A 485 3.41 14.27 -9.95
CA GLY A 485 4.62 13.98 -9.19
C GLY A 485 5.52 12.95 -9.88
N CYS A 486 4.90 11.88 -10.41
CA CYS A 486 5.59 10.85 -11.18
C CYS A 486 6.25 11.41 -12.44
N GLY A 487 5.51 12.11 -13.29
CA GLY A 487 6.00 12.65 -14.55
C GLY A 487 7.11 13.68 -14.36
N VAL A 488 6.94 14.61 -13.40
CA VAL A 488 7.94 15.62 -13.07
C VAL A 488 9.24 14.97 -12.57
N ALA A 489 9.15 14.09 -11.57
CA ALA A 489 10.33 13.48 -10.98
C ALA A 489 11.04 12.55 -11.98
N PHE A 490 10.29 11.78 -12.76
CA PHE A 490 10.82 10.94 -13.84
C PHE A 490 11.61 11.76 -14.86
N GLY A 491 10.99 12.82 -15.40
CA GLY A 491 11.60 13.67 -16.41
C GLY A 491 12.82 14.41 -15.89
N LEU A 492 12.72 15.00 -14.70
CA LEU A 492 13.80 15.74 -14.07
C LEU A 492 14.99 14.84 -13.72
N TYR A 493 14.73 13.66 -13.13
CA TYR A 493 15.77 12.68 -12.86
C TYR A 493 16.49 12.26 -14.13
N TYR A 494 15.74 11.88 -15.17
CA TYR A 494 16.31 11.42 -16.44
C TYR A 494 17.19 12.49 -17.10
N LEU A 495 16.74 13.74 -17.13
CA LEU A 495 17.50 14.84 -17.74
C LEU A 495 18.80 15.13 -16.96
N LEU A 496 18.73 15.22 -15.64
CA LEU A 496 19.88 15.52 -14.78
C LEU A 496 20.87 14.35 -14.69
N ALA A 497 20.40 13.10 -14.75
CA ALA A 497 21.26 11.92 -14.75
C ALA A 497 22.06 11.78 -16.06
N LEU A 498 21.57 12.35 -17.18
CA LEU A 498 22.25 12.26 -18.48
C LEU A 498 23.11 13.48 -18.82
N ARG A 499 22.78 14.66 -18.29
CA ARG A 499 23.36 15.94 -18.70
C ARG A 499 23.80 16.77 -17.50
N GLY A 500 24.77 17.65 -17.73
CA GLY A 500 25.23 18.61 -16.74
C GLY A 500 26.18 18.02 -15.69
N PRO A 501 26.35 18.73 -14.56
CA PRO A 501 27.39 18.41 -13.56
C PRO A 501 27.08 17.15 -12.72
N TRP A 502 25.85 16.62 -12.78
CA TRP A 502 25.42 15.43 -12.04
C TRP A 502 25.24 14.19 -12.93
N LYS A 503 25.83 14.20 -14.13
CA LYS A 503 25.78 13.06 -15.05
C LYS A 503 26.24 11.78 -14.36
N MET A 504 25.42 10.75 -14.44
CA MET A 504 25.70 9.45 -13.84
C MET A 504 26.72 8.68 -14.69
N SER A 505 27.71 8.09 -14.02
CA SER A 505 28.69 7.22 -14.65
C SER A 505 28.06 5.88 -15.02
N ALA A 506 28.62 5.21 -16.02
CA ALA A 506 28.29 3.82 -16.31
C ALA A 506 28.57 2.93 -15.08
N LEU A 507 27.79 1.85 -14.96
CA LEU A 507 27.99 0.85 -13.91
C LEU A 507 29.37 0.20 -14.08
N ARG A 508 30.14 0.18 -12.99
CA ARG A 508 31.41 -0.54 -12.87
C ARG A 508 31.14 -1.89 -12.21
N VAL A 509 31.55 -2.98 -12.83
CA VAL A 509 31.35 -4.32 -12.25
C VAL A 509 32.72 -4.81 -11.79
N ALA A 510 32.92 -4.86 -10.47
CA ALA A 510 34.13 -5.43 -9.90
C ALA A 510 34.19 -6.94 -10.16
N GLU A 511 35.39 -7.50 -10.17
CA GLU A 511 35.58 -8.94 -10.35
C GLU A 511 34.90 -9.72 -9.20
N GLY A 512 34.10 -10.73 -9.56
CA GLY A 512 33.30 -11.50 -8.59
C GLY A 512 32.00 -10.83 -8.11
N ALA A 513 31.73 -9.58 -8.51
CA ALA A 513 30.49 -8.89 -8.14
C ALA A 513 29.28 -9.46 -8.90
N THR A 514 28.15 -9.61 -8.21
CA THR A 514 26.90 -10.10 -8.80
C THR A 514 26.20 -9.00 -9.60
N LEU A 515 26.34 -9.03 -10.92
CA LEU A 515 25.55 -8.22 -11.86
C LEU A 515 24.30 -9.00 -12.30
N VAL A 516 23.14 -8.38 -12.17
CA VAL A 516 21.88 -8.89 -12.73
C VAL A 516 21.39 -7.96 -13.85
N SER A 517 20.82 -8.51 -14.93
CA SER A 517 20.34 -7.76 -16.10
C SER A 517 19.02 -8.28 -16.66
#